data_AF-A0A8H3FPH2-F1
#
_entry.id   AF-A0A8H3FPH2-F1
#
_cell.length_a   1.000
_cell.length_b   1.000
_cell.length_c   1.000
_cell.angle_alpha   90.00
_cell.angle_beta   90.00
_cell.angle_gamma   90.00
#
_symmetry.space_group_name_H-M   'P 1'
#
loop_
_entity.id
_entity.type
_entity.pdbx_description
1 polymer ?
#
loop_
_entity_poly.entity_id
_entity_poly.type
_entity_poly.pdbx_seq_one_letter_code
_entity_poly.pdbx_strand_id
1 'polypeptide(L)'
;MPFAQLALGPPGSGKSTYCNGMHQFLSAIGRKCSVVNLDPANDALPYPCPLDIRALVKLEDVMRVEELGPNGAVMWAMEELEANWSWFEERLVGLDGELPFGFLMDEEE
;
A
#
# COMPACT_ATOMS: atom_id res chain seq x y z
N MET A 1 14.46 -2.10 14.05
CA MET A 1 14.22 -1.24 12.88
C MET A 1 13.76 -2.11 11.73
N PRO A 2 12.53 -1.93 11.24
CA PRO A 2 12.05 -2.65 10.07
C PRO A 2 12.81 -2.23 8.81
N PHE A 3 12.85 -3.13 7.82
CA PHE A 3 13.40 -2.84 6.49
C PHE A 3 12.25 -2.86 5.48
N ALA A 4 12.22 -1.88 4.59
CA ALA A 4 11.24 -1.79 3.52
C ALA A 4 11.94 -1.81 2.15
N GLN A 5 11.20 -2.29 1.14
CA GLN A 5 11.66 -2.29 -0.23
C GLN A 5 10.53 -1.77 -1.12
N LEU A 6 10.82 -0.71 -1.89
CA LEU A 6 9.86 -0.12 -2.81
C LEU A 6 10.13 -0.63 -4.22
N ALA A 7 9.17 -1.38 -4.77
CA ALA A 7 9.25 -1.91 -6.13
C ALA A 7 8.70 -0.88 -7.13
N LEU A 8 9.59 -0.22 -7.86
CA LEU A 8 9.25 0.77 -8.89
C LEU A 8 9.58 0.27 -10.30
N GLY A 9 8.81 0.70 -11.29
CA GLY A 9 9.01 0.32 -12.68
C GLY A 9 7.76 0.55 -13.55
N PRO A 10 7.91 0.55 -14.89
CA PRO A 10 6.80 0.79 -15.80
C PRO A 10 5.72 -0.32 -15.71
N PRO A 11 4.50 -0.08 -16.23
CA PRO A 11 3.49 -1.12 -16.38
C PRO A 11 4.06 -2.32 -17.13
N GLY A 12 3.76 -3.54 -16.66
CA GLY A 12 4.26 -4.78 -17.26
C GLY A 12 5.71 -5.16 -16.91
N SER A 13 6.46 -4.37 -16.12
CA SER A 13 7.83 -4.72 -15.72
C SER A 13 7.94 -5.86 -14.71
N GLY A 14 6.81 -6.40 -14.23
CA GLY A 14 6.77 -7.54 -13.31
C GLY A 14 6.83 -7.19 -11.81
N LYS A 15 6.51 -5.96 -11.41
CA LYS A 15 6.52 -5.52 -9.98
C LYS A 15 5.70 -6.45 -9.08
N SER A 16 4.45 -6.73 -9.42
CA SER A 16 3.58 -7.60 -8.62
C SER A 16 4.10 -9.04 -8.58
N THR A 17 4.66 -9.53 -9.69
CA THR A 17 5.33 -10.84 -9.76
C THR A 17 6.55 -10.89 -8.83
N TYR A 18 7.35 -9.82 -8.79
CA TYR A 18 8.47 -9.68 -7.89
C TYR A 18 8.03 -9.71 -6.42
N CYS A 19 7.00 -8.93 -6.06
CA CYS A 19 6.45 -8.92 -4.71
C CYS A 19 5.96 -10.31 -4.27
N ASN A 20 5.28 -11.04 -5.17
CA ASN A 20 4.86 -12.43 -4.92
C ASN A 20 6.05 -13.36 -4.68
N GLY A 21 7.05 -13.34 -5.56
CA GLY A 21 8.24 -14.17 -5.44
C GLY A 21 9.06 -13.86 -4.19
N MET A 22 9.19 -12.58 -3.83
CA MET A 22 9.86 -12.16 -2.61
C MET A 22 9.12 -12.62 -1.36
N HIS A 23 7.78 -12.52 -1.35
CA HIS A 23 6.96 -13.01 -0.25
C HIS A 23 7.12 -14.52 -0.04
N GLN A 24 7.09 -15.30 -1.13
CA GLN A 24 7.31 -16.75 -1.10
C GLN A 24 8.73 -17.09 -0.60
N PHE A 25 9.75 -16.41 -1.12
CA PHE A 25 11.14 -16.64 -0.74
C PHE A 25 11.39 -16.33 0.75
N LEU A 26 10.98 -15.16 1.22
CA LEU A 26 11.16 -14.75 2.63
C LEU A 26 10.42 -15.70 3.57
N SER A 27 9.18 -16.09 3.21
CA SER A 27 8.41 -17.07 3.97
C SER A 27 9.12 -18.43 4.03
N ALA A 28 9.69 -18.90 2.91
CA ALA A 28 10.40 -20.18 2.86
C ALA A 28 11.67 -20.21 3.73
N ILE A 29 12.34 -19.06 3.92
CA ILE A 29 13.50 -18.94 4.82
C ILE A 29 13.12 -18.55 6.26
N GLY A 30 11.83 -18.57 6.61
CA GLY A 30 11.33 -18.28 7.96
C GLY A 30 11.35 -16.81 8.34
N ARG A 31 11.42 -15.89 7.37
CA ARG A 31 11.34 -14.44 7.59
C ARG A 31 9.92 -13.93 7.37
N LYS A 32 9.36 -13.28 8.38
CA LYS A 32 8.08 -12.58 8.25
C LYS A 32 8.24 -11.39 7.31
N CYS A 33 7.32 -11.24 6.36
CA CYS A 33 7.24 -10.06 5.52
C CYS A 33 5.78 -9.77 5.17
N SER A 34 5.44 -8.49 5.07
CA SER A 34 4.13 -8.00 4.68
C SER A 34 4.25 -7.30 3.34
N VAL A 35 3.30 -7.55 2.43
CA VAL A 35 3.26 -6.89 1.12
C VAL A 35 2.21 -5.79 1.15
N VAL A 36 2.62 -4.57 0.81
CA VAL A 36 1.73 -3.41 0.73
C VAL A 36 1.46 -3.08 -0.73
N ASN A 37 0.19 -2.92 -1.10
CA ASN A 37 -0.21 -2.47 -2.42
C ASN A 37 -0.44 -0.96 -2.42
N LEU A 38 0.41 -0.24 -3.13
CA LEU A 38 0.32 1.20 -3.38
C LEU A 38 -0.17 1.50 -4.80
N ASP A 39 -0.57 0.50 -5.59
CA ASP A 39 -1.06 0.69 -6.95
C ASP A 39 -2.59 0.61 -6.94
N PRO A 40 -3.31 1.74 -7.17
CA PRO A 40 -4.77 1.75 -7.11
C PRO A 40 -5.38 1.06 -8.34
N ALA A 41 -4.60 0.81 -9.40
CA ALA A 41 -5.04 0.16 -10.64
C ALA A 41 -4.76 -1.34 -10.68
N ASN A 42 -4.24 -1.92 -9.59
CA ASN A 42 -3.86 -3.33 -9.55
C ASN A 42 -4.94 -4.18 -8.89
N ASP A 43 -5.81 -4.77 -9.71
CA ASP A 43 -7.04 -5.42 -9.20
C ASP A 43 -6.84 -6.82 -8.62
N ALA A 44 -5.81 -7.52 -9.08
CA ALA A 44 -5.60 -8.94 -8.81
C ALA A 44 -4.23 -9.19 -8.16
N LEU A 45 -4.22 -9.30 -6.83
CA LEU A 45 -3.04 -9.67 -6.07
C LEU A 45 -3.09 -11.18 -5.75
N PRO A 46 -2.14 -12.00 -6.25
CA PRO A 46 -2.12 -13.45 -6.00
C PRO A 46 -1.51 -13.81 -4.64
N TYR A 47 -1.42 -12.87 -3.70
CA TYR A 47 -0.77 -13.02 -2.39
C TYR A 47 -1.48 -12.21 -1.31
N PRO A 48 -1.28 -12.56 -0.02
CA PRO A 48 -1.80 -11.75 1.09
C PRO A 48 -1.27 -10.32 1.03
N CYS A 49 -2.18 -9.36 0.97
CA CYS A 49 -1.88 -7.94 0.96
C CYS A 49 -2.61 -7.26 2.13
N PRO A 50 -1.99 -7.18 3.32
CA PRO A 50 -2.66 -6.67 4.53
C PRO A 50 -2.94 -5.16 4.48
N LEU A 51 -2.21 -4.41 3.65
CA LEU A 51 -2.47 -3.00 3.40
C LEU A 51 -2.58 -2.77 1.90
N ASP A 52 -3.75 -2.30 1.48
CA ASP A 52 -4.08 -2.00 0.09
C ASP A 52 -4.79 -0.65 0.02
N ILE A 53 -4.22 0.30 -0.71
CA ILE A 53 -4.80 1.65 -0.83
C ILE A 53 -6.15 1.67 -1.56
N ARG A 54 -6.49 0.58 -2.26
CA ARG A 54 -7.82 0.41 -2.88
C ARG A 54 -8.95 0.35 -1.84
N ALA A 55 -8.63 0.10 -0.58
CA ALA A 55 -9.58 0.17 0.53
C ALA A 55 -9.96 1.63 0.89
N LEU A 56 -9.09 2.59 0.58
CA LEU A 56 -9.36 4.02 0.74
C LEU A 56 -10.10 4.57 -0.49
N VAL A 57 -9.63 4.20 -1.70
CA VAL A 57 -10.14 4.75 -2.96
C VAL A 57 -10.27 3.67 -4.04
N LYS A 58 -11.44 3.57 -4.66
CA LYS A 58 -11.67 2.69 -5.83
C LYS A 58 -11.63 3.51 -7.11
N LEU A 59 -10.76 3.15 -8.04
CA LEU A 59 -10.60 3.91 -9.29
C LEU A 59 -11.87 3.98 -10.12
N GLU A 60 -12.68 2.91 -10.16
CA GLU A 60 -13.92 2.91 -10.91
C GLU A 60 -14.92 3.94 -10.38
N ASP A 61 -14.95 4.13 -9.06
CA ASP A 61 -15.81 5.11 -8.41
C ASP A 61 -15.30 6.53 -8.70
N VAL A 62 -13.99 6.76 -8.62
CA VAL A 62 -13.37 8.06 -8.95
C VAL A 62 -13.60 8.44 -10.41
N MET A 63 -13.35 7.53 -11.35
CA MET A 63 -13.59 7.78 -12.77
C MET A 63 -15.05 8.15 -13.06
N ARG A 64 -16.00 7.55 -12.33
CA ARG A 64 -17.43 7.83 -12.49
C ARG A 64 -17.85 9.15 -11.85
N VAL A 65 -17.36 9.46 -10.65
CA VAL A 65 -17.81 10.62 -9.86
C VAL A 65 -17.12 11.90 -10.32
N GLU A 66 -15.81 11.84 -10.56
CA GLU A 66 -14.98 12.98 -10.94
C GLU A 66 -14.88 13.14 -12.48
N GLU A 67 -15.55 12.29 -13.25
CA GLU A 67 -15.52 12.25 -14.72
C GLU A 67 -14.10 12.18 -15.31
N LEU A 68 -13.20 11.49 -14.60
CA LEU A 68 -11.79 11.36 -14.98
C LEU A 68 -11.52 10.12 -15.84
N GLY A 69 -10.54 10.25 -16.73
CA GLY A 69 -9.94 9.08 -17.40
C GLY A 69 -9.05 8.27 -16.44
N PRO A 70 -8.59 7.07 -16.86
CA PRO A 70 -7.82 6.16 -15.99
C PRO A 70 -6.59 6.79 -15.33
N ASN A 71 -5.83 7.58 -16.08
CA ASN A 71 -4.65 8.27 -15.55
C ASN A 71 -5.01 9.38 -14.55
N GLY A 72 -6.12 10.09 -14.79
CA GLY A 72 -6.60 11.12 -13.88
C GLY A 72 -7.08 10.52 -12.57
N ALA A 73 -7.79 9.40 -12.62
CA ALA A 73 -8.22 8.69 -11.43
C ALA A 73 -7.05 8.14 -10.60
N VAL A 74 -5.96 7.69 -11.23
CA VAL A 74 -4.74 7.28 -10.51
C VAL A 74 -4.09 8.46 -9.78
N MET A 75 -4.00 9.63 -10.42
CA MET A 75 -3.48 10.84 -9.76
C MET A 75 -4.35 11.24 -8.57
N TRP A 76 -5.67 11.28 -8.78
CA TRP A 76 -6.63 11.58 -7.72
C TRP A 76 -6.52 10.60 -6.55
N ALA A 77 -6.36 9.31 -6.82
CA ALA A 77 -6.17 8.30 -5.78
C ALA A 77 -4.90 8.52 -4.95
N MET A 78 -3.84 9.08 -5.55
CA MET A 78 -2.62 9.46 -4.82
C MET A 78 -2.82 10.71 -3.96
N GLU A 79 -3.56 11.69 -4.46
CA GLU A 79 -3.93 12.89 -3.69
C GLU A 79 -4.79 12.52 -2.47
N GLU A 80 -5.74 11.59 -2.64
CA GLU A 80 -6.58 11.09 -1.54
C GLU A 80 -5.75 10.33 -0.50
N LEU A 81 -4.75 9.54 -0.94
CA LEU A 81 -3.82 8.88 -0.02
C LEU A 81 -2.97 9.89 0.77
N GLU A 82 -2.50 10.95 0.12
CA GLU A 82 -1.74 12.04 0.76
C GLU A 82 -2.61 12.77 1.80
N ALA A 83 -3.86 13.09 1.44
CA ALA A 83 -4.81 13.75 2.34
C ALA A 83 -5.18 12.88 3.57
N ASN A 84 -5.11 11.55 3.44
CA ASN A 84 -5.41 10.59 4.50
C ASN A 84 -4.16 9.85 4.99
N TRP A 85 -3.00 10.52 5.04
CA TRP A 85 -1.74 9.89 5.43
C TRP A 85 -1.81 9.15 6.78
N SER A 86 -2.53 9.71 7.77
CA SER A 86 -2.71 9.07 9.07
C SER A 86 -3.36 7.69 8.98
N TRP A 87 -4.34 7.49 8.07
CA TRP A 87 -4.93 6.18 7.82
C TRP A 87 -3.88 5.18 7.33
N PHE A 88 -2.99 5.63 6.43
CA PHE A 88 -1.93 4.78 5.89
C PHE A 88 -0.89 4.42 6.96
N GLU A 89 -0.49 5.41 7.77
CA GLU A 89 0.48 5.25 8.85
C GLU A 89 -0.03 4.29 9.95
N GLU A 90 -1.25 4.47 10.43
CA GLU A 90 -1.86 3.57 11.42
C GLU A 90 -1.88 2.11 10.93
N ARG A 91 -2.21 1.92 9.65
CA ARG A 91 -2.25 0.59 9.03
C ARG A 91 -0.86 0.01 8.84
N LEU A 92 0.14 0.83 8.51
CA LEU A 92 1.54 0.39 8.44
C LEU A 92 2.07 -0.05 9.79
N VAL A 93 1.83 0.73 10.85
CA VAL A 93 2.25 0.40 12.21
C VAL A 93 1.56 -0.89 12.69
N GLY A 94 0.29 -1.08 12.33
CA GLY A 94 -0.44 -2.32 12.62
C GLY A 94 0.17 -3.59 12.01
N LEU A 95 1.04 -3.49 11.01
CA LEU A 95 1.68 -4.66 10.38
C LEU A 95 2.81 -5.25 11.22
N ASP A 96 3.51 -4.44 12.01
CA ASP A 96 4.65 -4.88 12.81
C ASP A 96 4.24 -5.44 14.19
N GLY A 97 2.96 -5.28 14.59
CA GLY A 97 2.44 -5.79 15.86
C GLY A 97 2.97 -5.08 17.11
N GLU A 98 3.91 -4.15 16.96
CA GLU A 98 4.39 -3.24 17.99
C GLU A 98 4.21 -1.80 17.48
N LEU A 99 3.38 -1.02 18.17
CA LEU A 99 3.42 0.44 18.03
C LEU A 99 4.87 0.87 18.33
N PRO A 100 5.54 1.65 17.45
CA PRO A 100 6.85 2.18 17.77
C PRO A 100 6.74 2.95 19.09
N PHE A 101 7.70 2.71 19.99
CA PHE A 101 7.76 3.19 21.38
C PHE A 101 7.74 4.73 21.55
N GLY A 102 7.48 5.51 20.48
CA GLY A 102 7.42 6.97 20.45
C GLY A 102 6.15 7.56 19.84
N PHE A 103 5.09 6.77 19.60
CA PHE A 103 3.80 7.27 19.10
C PHE A 103 2.68 7.34 20.17
N LEU A 104 3.06 7.30 21.46
CA LEU A 104 2.17 7.80 22.50
C LEU A 104 2.11 9.32 22.38
N MET A 105 1.12 9.78 21.61
CA MET A 105 0.46 11.06 21.71
C MET A 105 1.33 12.22 22.26
N ASP A 106 2.03 12.91 21.37
CA ASP A 106 2.11 14.37 21.47
C ASP A 106 0.70 14.91 21.14
N GLU A 107 -0.25 14.73 22.07
CA GLU A 107 -1.36 15.66 22.26
C GLU A 107 -1.02 16.51 23.49
N GLU A 108 -0.12 17.47 23.32
CA GLU A 108 -0.03 18.68 24.15
C GLU A 108 0.34 19.85 23.23
N GLU A 109 -0.68 20.53 22.67
CA GLU A 109 -1.11 21.92 22.98
C GLU A 109 -2.21 22.40 22.03
#